data_AF-A0A1F3D0B7-F1
#
_entry.id   AF-A0A1F3D0B7-F1
#
_cell.length_a   1.000
_cell.length_b   1.000
_cell.length_c   1.000
_cell.angle_alpha   90.00
_cell.angle_beta   90.00
_cell.angle_gamma   90.00
#
_symmetry.space_group_name_H-M   'P 1'
#
loop_
_entity.id
_entity.type
_entity.pdbx_description
1 polymer ?
#
loop_
_entity_poly.entity_id
_entity_poly.type
_entity_poly.pdbx_seq_one_letter_code
_entity_poly.pdbx_strand_id
1 'polypeptide(L)'
;MKTKILILTMFVLVINNAFSQDTILLLSGKIYDGQISENSKTFIRIWNDKSFINSSKLIYKDEIYSFVKNNKTTVLYKPDSNNGLVFNNAEILNFIKGLQDGKKQYHAPLSTVGGFVAGATGGVLGFWGAAIPSTYIFIAGIKTPTISMVFPTEENMAFIENPYKEVYGLQNTIKPEITPTKEQIYYPYYQYGYEISAKDKKIKNAVKGSIIGFVAFIATSYLVLHK
;
A
#
# COMPACT_ATOMS: atom_id res chain seq x y z
N MET A 1 -4.89 -48.47 -23.00
CA MET A 1 -5.73 -47.25 -23.14
C MET A 1 -6.53 -46.93 -21.87
N LYS A 2 -7.16 -47.90 -21.21
CA LYS A 2 -8.00 -47.68 -20.01
C LYS A 2 -7.26 -46.98 -18.84
N THR A 3 -5.98 -47.29 -18.61
CA THR A 3 -5.15 -46.67 -17.56
C THR A 3 -4.79 -45.21 -17.83
N LYS A 4 -4.60 -44.83 -19.10
CA LYS A 4 -4.30 -43.43 -19.48
C LYS A 4 -5.53 -42.53 -19.30
N ILE A 5 -6.72 -43.08 -19.58
CA ILE A 5 -8.01 -42.39 -19.37
C ILE A 5 -8.26 -42.18 -17.87
N LEU A 6 -8.01 -43.19 -17.03
CA LEU A 6 -8.21 -43.08 -15.59
C LEU A 6 -7.32 -42.01 -14.93
N ILE A 7 -6.07 -41.89 -15.37
CA ILE A 7 -5.13 -40.85 -14.88
C ILE A 7 -5.59 -39.45 -15.32
N LEU A 8 -6.09 -39.31 -16.56
CA LEU A 8 -6.64 -38.05 -17.05
C LEU A 8 -7.88 -37.63 -16.26
N THR A 9 -8.80 -38.57 -15.96
CA THR A 9 -10.00 -38.27 -15.16
C THR A 9 -9.66 -37.88 -13.73
N MET A 10 -8.64 -38.51 -13.13
CA MET A 10 -8.19 -38.16 -11.78
C MET A 10 -7.52 -36.77 -11.75
N PHE A 11 -6.80 -36.39 -12.80
CA PHE A 11 -6.20 -35.06 -12.94
C PHE A 11 -7.25 -33.95 -13.08
N VAL A 12 -8.37 -34.23 -13.76
CA VAL A 12 -9.50 -33.29 -13.94
C VAL A 12 -10.28 -33.04 -12.65
N LEU A 13 -10.31 -33.99 -11.71
CA LEU A 13 -11.03 -33.81 -10.44
C LEU A 13 -10.26 -32.98 -9.40
N VAL A 14 -8.92 -32.90 -9.51
CA VAL A 14 -8.08 -32.13 -8.57
C VAL A 14 -8.18 -30.62 -8.81
N ILE A 15 -8.59 -30.20 -10.01
CA ILE A 15 -8.60 -28.77 -10.41
C ILE A 15 -9.74 -27.96 -9.77
N ASN A 16 -10.71 -28.60 -9.11
CA ASN A 16 -11.94 -27.93 -8.62
C ASN A 16 -11.84 -27.31 -7.22
N ASN A 17 -10.69 -27.37 -6.53
CA ASN A 17 -10.52 -26.74 -5.22
C ASN A 17 -9.73 -25.43 -5.29
N ALA A 18 -10.02 -24.60 -6.29
CA ALA A 18 -9.59 -23.20 -6.29
C ALA A 18 -10.47 -22.39 -5.31
N PHE A 19 -10.29 -22.64 -4.00
CA PHE A 19 -10.82 -21.76 -2.97
C PHE A 19 -10.07 -20.42 -3.07
N SER A 20 -10.67 -19.49 -3.79
CA SER A 20 -10.25 -18.09 -3.80
C SER A 20 -10.34 -17.55 -2.37
N GLN A 21 -9.22 -17.08 -1.82
CA GLN A 21 -9.18 -16.52 -0.47
C GLN A 21 -9.93 -15.19 -0.46
N ASP A 22 -10.69 -14.91 0.61
CA ASP A 22 -11.29 -13.59 0.75
C ASP A 22 -10.17 -12.55 0.91
N THR A 23 -10.41 -11.34 0.43
CA THR A 23 -9.40 -10.28 0.43
C THR A 23 -10.03 -8.97 0.86
N ILE A 24 -9.36 -8.21 1.72
CA ILE A 24 -9.75 -6.86 2.12
C ILE A 24 -8.68 -5.88 1.63
N LEU A 25 -9.09 -4.90 0.82
CA LEU A 25 -8.27 -3.78 0.38
C LEU A 25 -8.64 -2.53 1.21
N LEU A 26 -7.66 -2.01 1.95
CA LEU A 26 -7.82 -0.77 2.71
C LEU A 26 -7.55 0.48 1.87
N LEU A 27 -8.08 1.62 2.33
CA LEU A 27 -7.76 2.95 1.80
C LEU A 27 -6.27 3.30 1.94
N SER A 28 -5.57 2.69 2.91
CA SER A 28 -4.12 2.80 3.07
C SER A 28 -3.31 2.01 2.01
N GLY A 29 -4.00 1.29 1.13
CA GLY A 29 -3.44 0.36 0.16
C GLY A 29 -2.90 -0.95 0.74
N LYS A 30 -3.14 -1.21 2.03
CA LYS A 30 -2.81 -2.51 2.62
C LYS A 30 -3.85 -3.55 2.20
N ILE A 31 -3.37 -4.75 1.86
CA ILE A 31 -4.19 -5.91 1.52
C ILE A 31 -4.11 -6.91 2.67
N TYR A 32 -5.26 -7.43 3.09
CA TYR A 32 -5.35 -8.57 3.98
C TYR A 32 -6.00 -9.73 3.24
N ASP A 33 -5.28 -10.84 3.11
CA ASP A 33 -5.81 -12.11 2.63
C ASP A 33 -6.23 -12.95 3.84
N GLY A 34 -7.35 -13.66 3.73
CA GLY A 34 -7.84 -14.50 4.82
C GLY A 34 -9.31 -14.85 4.68
N GLN A 35 -9.92 -15.39 5.73
CA GLN A 35 -11.35 -15.69 5.74
C GLN A 35 -12.14 -14.61 6.49
N ILE A 36 -13.17 -14.05 5.84
CA ILE A 36 -14.05 -13.07 6.48
C ILE A 36 -15.06 -13.81 7.38
N SER A 37 -14.74 -13.85 8.67
CA SER A 37 -15.57 -14.48 9.71
C SER A 37 -16.79 -13.66 10.11
N GLU A 38 -16.66 -12.33 10.18
CA GLU A 38 -17.73 -11.46 10.66
C GLU A 38 -17.84 -10.22 9.76
N ASN A 39 -19.07 -9.86 9.42
CA ASN A 39 -19.40 -8.65 8.68
C ASN A 39 -20.54 -7.93 9.40
N SER A 40 -20.17 -7.07 10.35
CA SER A 40 -21.08 -6.24 11.13
C SER A 40 -21.39 -4.92 10.41
N LYS A 41 -22.28 -4.09 10.96
CA LYS A 41 -22.61 -2.79 10.34
C LYS A 41 -21.40 -1.84 10.28
N THR A 42 -20.49 -1.93 11.23
CA THR A 42 -19.37 -0.98 11.44
C THR A 42 -17.99 -1.57 11.15
N PHE A 43 -17.80 -2.88 11.22
CA PHE A 43 -16.50 -3.53 11.07
C PHE A 43 -16.60 -4.86 10.32
N ILE A 44 -15.44 -5.32 9.83
CA ILE A 44 -15.21 -6.64 9.26
C ILE A 44 -14.08 -7.31 10.05
N ARG A 45 -14.25 -8.58 10.41
CA ARG A 45 -13.22 -9.41 11.06
C ARG A 45 -12.69 -10.44 10.09
N ILE A 46 -11.38 -10.38 9.83
CA ILE A 46 -10.65 -11.32 8.98
C ILE A 46 -9.72 -12.21 9.80
N TRP A 47 -9.71 -13.51 9.51
CA TRP A 47 -8.74 -14.46 10.05
C TRP A 47 -7.60 -14.65 9.07
N ASN A 48 -6.37 -14.58 9.57
CA ASN A 48 -5.20 -14.82 8.76
C ASN A 48 -4.81 -16.30 8.82
N ASP A 49 -5.21 -17.05 7.80
CA ASP A 49 -4.91 -18.48 7.65
C ASP A 49 -3.42 -18.77 7.45
N LYS A 50 -2.62 -17.75 7.11
CA LYS A 50 -1.16 -17.86 6.88
C LYS A 50 -0.32 -17.62 8.14
N SER A 51 -0.95 -17.23 9.25
CA SER A 51 -0.25 -16.92 10.50
C SER A 51 -0.20 -18.15 11.42
N PHE A 52 1.01 -18.54 11.85
CA PHE A 52 1.23 -19.64 12.80
C PHE A 52 0.47 -19.47 14.13
N ILE A 53 0.16 -18.22 14.48
CA ILE A 53 -0.74 -17.85 15.58
C ILE A 53 -2.04 -17.39 14.94
N ASN A 54 -3.17 -18.03 15.28
CA ASN A 54 -4.52 -17.66 14.86
C ASN A 54 -4.82 -16.20 15.27
N SER A 55 -4.42 -15.25 14.43
CA SER A 55 -4.63 -13.83 14.65
C SER A 55 -5.82 -13.38 13.84
N SER A 56 -6.90 -13.05 14.54
CA SER A 56 -8.00 -12.31 13.93
C SER A 56 -7.70 -10.82 13.97
N LYS A 57 -8.08 -10.12 12.91
CA LYS A 57 -7.98 -8.67 12.85
C LYS A 57 -9.34 -8.06 12.62
N LEU A 58 -9.70 -7.14 13.50
CA LEU A 58 -10.86 -6.26 13.34
C LEU A 58 -10.43 -5.03 12.52
N ILE A 59 -11.23 -4.71 11.50
CA ILE A 59 -11.01 -3.57 10.59
C ILE A 59 -12.33 -2.83 10.46
N TYR A 60 -12.33 -1.51 10.69
CA TYR A 60 -13.53 -0.70 10.55
C TYR A 60 -13.85 -0.42 9.07
N LYS A 61 -15.13 -0.31 8.73
CA LYS A 61 -15.57 -0.21 7.33
C LYS A 61 -15.20 1.11 6.65
N ASP A 62 -15.02 2.18 7.42
CA ASP A 62 -14.51 3.47 6.97
C ASP A 62 -13.05 3.42 6.53
N GLU A 63 -12.27 2.42 6.96
CA GLU A 63 -10.90 2.19 6.50
C GLU A 63 -10.82 1.30 5.25
N ILE A 64 -11.92 0.64 4.89
CA ILE A 64 -11.98 -0.37 3.82
C ILE A 64 -12.41 0.30 2.51
N TYR A 65 -11.58 0.14 1.48
CA TYR A 65 -11.98 0.51 0.13
C TYR A 65 -12.93 -0.53 -0.47
N SER A 66 -12.47 -1.78 -0.51
CA SER A 66 -13.25 -2.91 -1.02
C SER A 66 -12.88 -4.21 -0.33
N PHE A 67 -13.77 -5.18 -0.41
CA PHE A 67 -13.46 -6.55 -0.05
C PHE A 67 -14.03 -7.53 -1.08
N VAL A 68 -13.36 -8.66 -1.25
CA VAL A 68 -13.78 -9.78 -2.08
C VAL A 68 -14.20 -10.89 -1.12
N LYS A 69 -15.46 -11.34 -1.25
CA LYS A 69 -15.96 -12.51 -0.53
C LYS A 69 -16.62 -13.46 -1.51
N ASN A 70 -16.24 -14.73 -1.52
CA ASN A 70 -16.78 -15.74 -2.45
C ASN A 70 -16.73 -15.26 -3.93
N ASN A 71 -15.59 -14.73 -4.37
CA ASN A 71 -15.40 -14.14 -5.71
C ASN A 71 -16.29 -12.93 -6.06
N LYS A 72 -17.01 -12.36 -5.08
CA LYS A 72 -17.80 -11.15 -5.27
C LYS A 72 -17.10 -9.95 -4.63
N THR A 73 -16.73 -8.99 -5.46
CA THR A 73 -16.16 -7.71 -5.02
C THR A 73 -17.27 -6.77 -4.55
N THR A 74 -17.13 -6.24 -3.34
CA THR A 74 -17.99 -5.19 -2.78
C THR A 74 -17.15 -3.97 -2.45
N VAL A 75 -17.48 -2.83 -3.04
CA VAL A 75 -16.85 -1.53 -2.74
C VAL A 75 -17.61 -0.87 -1.59
N LEU A 76 -16.89 -0.49 -0.53
CA LEU A 76 -17.44 0.17 0.65
C LEU A 76 -17.17 1.67 0.68
N TYR A 77 -16.15 2.13 -0.06
CA TYR A 77 -15.79 3.53 -0.12
C TYR A 77 -16.95 4.39 -0.60
N LYS A 78 -17.16 5.51 0.09
CA LYS A 78 -18.10 6.55 -0.30
C LYS A 78 -17.41 7.91 -0.19
N PRO A 79 -17.43 8.73 -1.25
CA PRO A 79 -16.94 10.09 -1.17
C PRO A 79 -17.72 10.88 -0.12
N ASP A 80 -17.00 11.58 0.75
CA ASP A 80 -17.59 12.54 1.69
C ASP A 80 -17.39 13.95 1.15
N SER A 81 -18.48 14.59 0.73
CA SER A 81 -18.43 15.94 0.15
C SER A 81 -18.07 17.05 1.14
N ASN A 82 -18.07 16.77 2.44
CA ASN A 82 -17.79 17.76 3.49
C ASN A 82 -16.29 17.89 3.81
N ASN A 83 -15.46 16.99 3.31
CA ASN A 83 -14.01 16.99 3.50
C ASN A 83 -13.34 17.36 2.17
N GLY A 84 -12.55 18.44 2.15
CA GLY A 84 -12.06 19.14 0.94
C GLY A 84 -11.21 18.34 -0.08
N LEU A 85 -11.06 17.02 0.06
CA LEU A 85 -10.50 16.10 -0.93
C LEU A 85 -11.48 14.95 -1.16
N VAL A 86 -12.41 15.16 -2.07
CA VAL A 86 -13.46 14.20 -2.41
C VAL A 86 -13.00 13.36 -3.60
N PHE A 87 -12.32 12.24 -3.36
CA PHE A 87 -11.99 11.32 -4.43
C PHE A 87 -13.23 10.58 -4.91
N ASN A 88 -13.43 10.46 -6.22
CA ASN A 88 -14.37 9.49 -6.76
C ASN A 88 -13.79 8.06 -6.65
N ASN A 89 -14.61 7.04 -6.91
CA ASN A 89 -14.20 5.63 -6.78
C ASN A 89 -12.98 5.25 -7.64
N ALA A 90 -12.85 5.82 -8.85
CA ALA A 90 -11.70 5.55 -9.71
C ALA A 90 -10.44 6.28 -9.21
N GLU A 91 -10.58 7.52 -8.77
CA GLU A 91 -9.48 8.35 -8.27
C GLU A 91 -8.86 7.77 -6.99
N ILE A 92 -9.69 7.33 -6.03
CA ILE A 92 -9.19 6.73 -4.79
C ILE A 92 -8.48 5.40 -5.06
N LEU A 93 -8.97 4.61 -6.02
CA LEU A 93 -8.32 3.37 -6.40
C LEU A 93 -6.93 3.63 -6.98
N ASN A 94 -6.78 4.71 -7.76
CA ASN A 94 -5.50 5.09 -8.36
C ASN A 94 -4.52 5.56 -7.32
N PHE A 95 -5.01 6.38 -6.40
CA PHE A 95 -4.28 6.77 -5.23
C PHE A 95 -3.78 5.55 -4.43
N ILE A 96 -4.66 4.56 -4.19
CA ILE A 96 -4.31 3.30 -3.53
C ILE A 96 -3.25 2.51 -4.31
N LYS A 97 -3.38 2.40 -5.64
CA LYS A 97 -2.38 1.74 -6.49
C LYS A 97 -1.03 2.45 -6.41
N GLY A 98 -1.01 3.78 -6.50
CA GLY A 98 0.17 4.60 -6.32
C GLY A 98 0.84 4.34 -4.97
N LEU A 99 0.05 4.30 -3.88
CA LEU A 99 0.55 3.94 -2.55
C LEU A 99 1.20 2.55 -2.53
N GLN A 100 0.60 1.55 -3.18
CA GLN A 100 1.14 0.19 -3.22
C GLN A 100 2.45 0.11 -4.00
N ASP A 101 2.51 0.74 -5.17
CA ASP A 101 3.70 0.73 -6.02
C ASP A 101 4.83 1.53 -5.39
N GLY A 102 4.52 2.66 -4.76
CA GLY A 102 5.49 3.42 -3.96
C GLY A 102 6.08 2.59 -2.82
N LYS A 103 5.29 1.72 -2.15
CA LYS A 103 5.82 0.83 -1.10
C LYS A 103 6.76 -0.22 -1.69
N LYS A 104 6.38 -0.83 -2.81
CA LYS A 104 7.10 -1.95 -3.44
C LYS A 104 8.36 -1.51 -4.17
N GLN A 105 8.25 -0.50 -5.03
CA GLN A 105 9.28 -0.17 -6.02
C GLN A 105 10.23 0.94 -5.57
N TYR A 106 9.79 1.86 -4.72
CA TYR A 106 10.63 3.00 -4.35
C TYR A 106 11.77 2.56 -3.42
N HIS A 107 12.99 3.01 -3.67
CA HIS A 107 14.14 2.77 -2.79
C HIS A 107 14.80 4.10 -2.40
N ALA A 108 15.13 4.26 -1.12
CA ALA A 108 15.76 5.47 -0.58
C ALA A 108 17.03 5.14 0.23
N PRO A 109 18.12 4.67 -0.43
CA PRO A 109 19.37 4.36 0.25
C PRO A 109 20.04 5.61 0.83
N LEU A 110 19.98 6.74 0.10
CA LEU A 110 20.55 8.02 0.57
C LEU A 110 19.90 8.51 1.87
N SER A 111 18.59 8.29 2.04
CA SER A 111 17.91 8.62 3.29
C SER A 111 18.44 7.79 4.46
N THR A 112 18.71 6.50 4.25
CA THR A 112 19.32 5.63 5.25
C THR A 112 20.73 6.10 5.63
N VAL A 113 21.57 6.40 4.64
CA VAL A 113 22.96 6.84 4.86
C VAL A 113 23.00 8.17 5.62
N GLY A 114 22.25 9.18 5.17
CA GLY A 114 22.21 10.45 5.88
C GLY A 114 21.60 10.32 7.28
N GLY A 115 20.63 9.41 7.46
CA GLY A 115 20.09 9.07 8.76
C GLY A 115 21.18 8.51 9.69
N PHE A 116 21.94 7.53 9.20
CA PHE A 116 23.07 6.95 9.93
C PHE A 116 24.09 7.99 10.37
N VAL A 117 24.52 8.88 9.46
CA VAL A 117 25.47 9.96 9.77
C VAL A 117 24.88 10.91 10.82
N ALA A 118 23.62 11.32 10.67
CA ALA A 118 22.93 12.17 11.64
C ALA A 118 22.82 11.51 13.03
N GLY A 119 22.54 10.21 13.07
CA GLY A 119 22.48 9.43 14.31
C GLY A 119 23.83 9.28 15.00
N ALA A 120 24.88 8.96 14.24
CA ALA A 120 26.23 8.83 14.76
C ALA A 120 26.76 10.15 15.32
N THR A 121 26.55 11.26 14.59
CA THR A 121 26.92 12.61 15.05
C THR A 121 26.10 13.08 16.25
N GLY A 122 24.81 12.74 16.31
CA GLY A 122 23.98 12.94 17.49
C GLY A 122 24.50 12.18 18.72
N GLY A 123 25.04 10.97 18.53
CA GLY A 123 25.70 10.23 19.61
C GLY A 123 26.88 10.96 20.25
N VAL A 124 27.68 11.66 19.44
CA VAL A 124 28.87 12.41 19.89
C VAL A 124 28.51 13.58 20.82
N LEU A 125 27.39 14.25 20.55
CA LEU A 125 27.04 15.53 21.19
C LEU A 125 26.13 15.41 22.43
N GLY A 126 25.84 14.19 22.90
CA GLY A 126 25.04 13.95 24.11
C GLY A 126 23.59 14.42 23.98
N PHE A 127 23.03 15.05 25.03
CA PHE A 127 21.62 15.48 25.09
C PHE A 127 21.20 16.39 23.91
N TRP A 128 22.07 17.29 23.46
CA TRP A 128 21.84 18.16 22.29
C TRP A 128 21.95 17.42 20.96
N GLY A 129 22.60 16.27 20.97
CA GLY A 129 22.75 15.42 19.80
C GLY A 129 21.44 14.82 19.29
N ALA A 130 20.39 14.74 20.12
CA ALA A 130 19.06 14.31 19.68
C ALA A 130 18.41 15.27 18.66
N ALA A 131 18.81 16.56 18.66
CA ALA A 131 18.28 17.55 17.73
C ALA A 131 18.72 17.30 16.27
N ILE A 132 19.88 16.65 16.06
CA ILE A 132 20.45 16.39 14.73
C ILE A 132 19.65 15.31 13.97
N PRO A 133 19.35 14.13 14.56
CA PRO A 133 18.38 13.18 14.01
C PRO A 133 17.03 13.81 13.68
N SER A 134 16.47 14.59 14.60
CA SER A 134 15.14 15.20 14.43
C SER A 134 15.10 16.20 13.28
N THR A 135 16.11 17.06 13.17
CA THR A 135 16.22 18.03 12.06
C THR A 135 16.46 17.33 10.72
N TYR A 136 17.29 16.28 10.67
CA TYR A 136 17.48 15.50 9.46
C TYR A 136 16.21 14.77 9.00
N ILE A 137 15.42 14.20 9.92
CA ILE A 137 14.13 13.58 9.60
C ILE A 137 13.18 14.61 8.96
N PHE A 138 13.15 15.83 9.50
CA PHE A 138 12.36 16.93 8.94
C PHE A 138 12.82 17.27 7.51
N ILE A 139 14.13 17.44 7.30
CA ILE A 139 14.72 17.72 5.98
C ILE A 139 14.44 16.58 4.98
N ALA A 140 14.56 15.33 5.43
CA ALA A 140 14.26 14.17 4.60
C ALA A 140 12.78 14.09 4.19
N GLY A 141 11.88 14.58 5.06
CA GLY A 141 10.43 14.65 4.84
C GLY A 141 10.01 15.77 3.89
N ILE A 142 10.61 16.97 4.00
CA ILE A 142 10.29 18.10 3.11
C ILE A 142 10.81 17.90 1.69
N LYS A 143 11.95 17.20 1.52
CA LYS A 143 12.51 16.97 0.18
C LYS A 143 11.63 16.00 -0.58
N THR A 144 11.08 16.43 -1.71
CA THR A 144 10.33 15.56 -2.60
C THR A 144 11.18 14.37 -3.05
N PRO A 145 10.61 13.15 -3.10
CA PRO A 145 11.33 11.99 -3.63
C PRO A 145 11.57 12.22 -5.13
N THR A 146 12.77 11.91 -5.61
CA THR A 146 12.99 11.78 -7.06
C THR A 146 12.30 10.50 -7.50
N ILE A 147 11.31 10.63 -8.38
CA ILE A 147 10.46 9.52 -8.80
C ILE A 147 10.98 9.00 -10.14
N SER A 148 11.49 7.77 -10.17
CA SER A 148 11.62 6.98 -11.39
C SER A 148 10.42 6.04 -11.46
N MET A 149 9.32 6.51 -12.05
CA MET A 149 8.14 5.67 -12.27
C MET A 149 8.44 4.68 -13.39
N VAL A 150 8.36 3.38 -13.09
CA VAL A 150 8.13 2.37 -14.12
C VAL A 150 6.62 2.32 -14.31
N PHE A 151 6.14 2.86 -15.43
CA PHE A 151 4.71 2.92 -15.70
C PHE A 151 4.13 1.51 -15.79
N PRO A 152 3.07 1.17 -15.03
CA PRO A 152 2.33 -0.04 -15.30
C PRO A 152 1.65 0.11 -16.67
N THR A 153 2.02 -0.74 -17.64
CA THR A 153 1.37 -0.87 -18.95
C THR A 153 -0.12 -1.17 -18.79
N GLU A 154 -0.96 -0.78 -19.77
CA GLU A 154 -2.42 -1.06 -19.76
C GLU A 154 -2.76 -2.53 -19.41
N GLU A 155 -1.91 -3.46 -19.83
CA GLU A 155 -2.01 -4.90 -19.56
C GLU A 155 -1.99 -5.24 -18.05
N ASN A 156 -1.25 -4.48 -17.23
CA ASN A 156 -1.21 -4.64 -15.77
C ASN A 156 -2.35 -3.89 -15.05
N MET A 157 -3.14 -3.10 -15.79
CA MET A 157 -4.35 -2.44 -15.29
C MET A 157 -5.63 -3.24 -15.57
N ALA A 158 -5.52 -4.38 -16.27
CA ALA A 158 -6.62 -5.26 -16.66
C ALA A 158 -7.34 -5.99 -15.50
N PHE A 159 -7.01 -5.72 -14.24
CA PHE A 159 -7.69 -6.30 -13.08
C PHE A 159 -9.08 -5.71 -12.78
N ILE A 160 -9.59 -4.81 -13.61
CA ILE A 160 -10.98 -4.37 -13.50
C ILE A 160 -11.57 -4.24 -14.90
N GLU A 161 -12.03 -5.36 -15.43
CA GLU A 161 -13.11 -5.34 -16.41
C GLU A 161 -14.33 -4.71 -15.72
N ASN A 162 -14.48 -3.40 -15.93
CA ASN A 162 -15.64 -2.55 -15.76
C ASN A 162 -16.68 -2.93 -14.66
N PRO A 163 -16.70 -2.27 -13.48
CA PRO A 163 -17.83 -2.37 -12.57
C PRO A 163 -18.98 -1.41 -12.95
N TYR A 164 -18.81 -0.57 -13.98
CA TYR A 164 -19.87 0.31 -14.47
C TYR A 164 -20.72 -0.42 -15.52
N LYS A 165 -21.61 -1.29 -15.03
CA LYS A 165 -22.96 -1.32 -15.58
C LYS A 165 -23.80 -0.41 -14.71
N GLU A 166 -24.13 0.75 -15.27
CA GLU A 166 -25.09 1.71 -14.73
C GLU A 166 -26.33 0.98 -14.21
N VAL A 167 -26.61 1.13 -12.92
CA VAL A 167 -27.98 1.08 -12.43
C VAL A 167 -28.13 2.18 -11.41
N TYR A 168 -28.35 3.40 -11.88
CA TYR A 168 -29.32 4.33 -11.31
C TYR A 168 -29.78 5.23 -12.46
N GLY A 169 -31.05 5.06 -12.84
CA GLY A 169 -31.64 5.74 -13.98
C GLY A 169 -31.63 7.25 -13.78
N LEU A 170 -31.10 7.95 -14.78
CA LEU A 170 -31.53 9.26 -15.28
C LEU A 170 -30.76 9.49 -16.58
N GLN A 171 -31.45 9.30 -17.70
CA GLN A 171 -30.93 9.61 -19.03
C GLN A 171 -30.79 11.13 -19.17
N ASN A 172 -29.57 11.61 -19.40
CA ASN A 172 -29.36 12.87 -20.09
C ASN A 172 -28.19 12.69 -21.06
N THR A 173 -28.53 12.69 -22.33
CA THR A 173 -27.62 12.66 -23.47
C THR A 173 -26.87 13.97 -23.57
N ILE A 174 -25.56 13.96 -23.29
CA ILE A 174 -24.64 15.00 -23.70
C ILE A 174 -23.56 14.34 -24.57
N LYS A 175 -23.46 14.81 -25.82
CA LYS A 175 -22.50 14.40 -26.85
C LYS A 175 -21.08 14.93 -26.48
N PRO A 176 -20.00 14.18 -26.73
CA PRO A 176 -18.72 14.39 -26.07
C PRO A 176 -17.97 15.58 -26.65
N GLU A 177 -17.58 16.50 -25.77
CA GLU A 177 -16.75 17.67 -26.09
C GLU A 177 -15.37 17.48 -25.45
N ILE A 178 -14.38 17.25 -26.32
CA ILE A 178 -12.94 17.14 -26.09
C ILE A 178 -12.58 16.35 -24.83
N THR A 179 -12.59 15.02 -24.95
CA THR A 179 -12.09 14.09 -23.93
C THR A 179 -10.57 14.22 -23.81
N PRO A 180 -10.01 14.78 -22.71
CA PRO A 180 -8.61 14.53 -22.40
C PRO A 180 -8.44 13.01 -22.26
N THR A 181 -7.45 12.46 -22.93
CA THR A 181 -7.18 11.02 -23.00
C THR A 181 -7.20 10.43 -21.60
N LYS A 182 -7.85 9.29 -21.42
CA LYS A 182 -8.11 8.60 -20.14
C LYS A 182 -6.85 8.46 -19.25
N GLU A 183 -5.67 8.49 -19.85
CA GLU A 183 -4.34 8.52 -19.21
C GLU A 183 -4.07 9.80 -18.40
N GLN A 184 -4.57 10.96 -18.83
CA GLN A 184 -4.22 12.27 -18.29
C GLN A 184 -4.95 12.61 -16.97
N ILE A 185 -6.16 12.08 -16.77
CA ILE A 185 -6.96 12.23 -15.52
C ILE A 185 -6.51 11.24 -14.44
N TYR A 186 -5.97 10.08 -14.84
CA TYR A 186 -5.57 8.99 -13.95
C TYR A 186 -4.26 9.28 -13.19
N TYR A 187 -3.39 10.05 -13.84
CA TYR A 187 -2.02 10.31 -13.42
C TYR A 187 -1.86 11.10 -12.11
N PRO A 188 -2.57 12.23 -11.86
CA PRO A 188 -2.28 13.07 -10.69
C PRO A 188 -2.54 12.33 -9.36
N TYR A 189 -3.60 11.54 -9.26
CA TYR A 189 -3.93 10.82 -8.02
C TYR A 189 -3.02 9.60 -7.79
N TYR A 190 -2.66 8.88 -8.85
CA TYR A 190 -1.68 7.81 -8.77
C TYR A 190 -0.32 8.35 -8.33
N GLN A 191 0.17 9.41 -8.98
CA GLN A 191 1.42 10.08 -8.60
C GLN A 191 1.37 10.57 -7.16
N TYR A 192 0.26 11.18 -6.74
CA TYR A 192 0.08 11.65 -5.38
C TYR A 192 0.19 10.51 -4.36
N GLY A 193 -0.49 9.37 -4.61
CA GLY A 193 -0.36 8.17 -3.78
C GLY A 193 1.08 7.63 -3.74
N TYR A 194 1.75 7.57 -4.89
CA TYR A 194 3.13 7.13 -4.99
C TYR A 194 4.07 8.02 -4.17
N GLU A 195 3.94 9.34 -4.32
CA GLU A 195 4.72 10.33 -3.58
C GLU A 195 4.55 10.21 -2.08
N ILE A 196 3.32 10.05 -1.59
CA ILE A 196 3.06 9.87 -0.16
C ILE A 196 3.80 8.64 0.35
N SER A 197 3.68 7.51 -0.34
CA SER A 197 4.38 6.29 0.08
C SER A 197 5.90 6.41 -0.02
N ALA A 198 6.42 7.08 -1.05
CA ALA A 198 7.84 7.29 -1.22
C ALA A 198 8.40 8.18 -0.10
N LYS A 199 7.70 9.27 0.27
CA LYS A 199 8.02 10.14 1.42
C LYS A 199 8.03 9.35 2.73
N ASP A 200 6.99 8.55 3.00
CA ASP A 200 6.92 7.69 4.19
C ASP A 200 8.12 6.73 4.26
N LYS A 201 8.51 6.12 3.13
CA LYS A 201 9.67 5.23 3.06
C LYS A 201 11.00 5.97 3.30
N LYS A 202 11.18 7.19 2.77
CA LYS A 202 12.35 8.04 3.06
C LYS A 202 12.47 8.33 4.54
N ILE A 203 11.37 8.74 5.18
CA ILE A 203 11.33 9.07 6.61
C ILE A 203 11.66 7.83 7.44
N LYS A 204 11.02 6.69 7.15
CA LYS A 204 11.30 5.43 7.85
C LYS A 204 12.76 4.99 7.70
N ASN A 205 13.33 5.12 6.51
CA ASN A 205 14.74 4.79 6.27
C ASN A 205 15.68 5.74 7.01
N ALA A 206 15.39 7.03 7.03
CA ALA A 206 16.15 8.02 7.79
C ALA A 206 16.13 7.72 9.30
N VAL A 207 14.95 7.43 9.86
CA VAL A 207 14.78 7.04 11.27
C VAL A 207 15.57 5.76 11.59
N LYS A 208 15.40 4.71 10.78
CA LYS A 208 16.14 3.45 10.95
C LYS A 208 17.65 3.66 10.89
N GLY A 209 18.11 4.40 9.89
CA GLY A 209 19.53 4.76 9.74
C GLY A 209 20.04 5.47 10.98
N SER A 210 19.31 6.46 11.48
CA SER A 210 19.69 7.23 12.66
C SER A 210 19.78 6.40 13.94
N ILE A 211 18.83 5.49 14.18
CA ILE A 211 18.90 4.60 15.34
C ILE A 211 20.14 3.70 15.24
N ILE A 212 20.39 3.12 14.06
CA ILE A 212 21.57 2.27 13.82
C ILE A 212 22.86 3.06 14.03
N GLY A 213 22.95 4.27 13.49
CA GLY A 213 24.12 5.15 13.64
C GLY A 213 24.40 5.53 15.08
N PHE A 214 23.35 5.86 15.85
CA PHE A 214 23.47 6.17 17.26
C PHE A 214 23.96 4.98 18.09
N VAL A 215 23.38 3.79 17.89
CA VAL A 215 23.81 2.57 18.59
C VAL A 215 25.24 2.18 18.21
N ALA A 216 25.59 2.27 16.92
CA ALA A 216 26.95 2.02 16.45
C ALA A 216 27.96 2.95 17.13
N PHE A 217 27.63 4.24 17.24
CA PHE A 217 28.48 5.21 17.93
C PHE A 217 28.70 4.87 19.40
N ILE A 218 27.64 4.53 20.14
CA ILE A 218 27.75 4.13 21.55
C ILE A 218 28.65 2.89 21.69
N ALA A 219 28.43 1.87 20.86
CA ALA A 219 29.21 0.64 20.90
C ALA A 219 30.70 0.90 20.59
N THR A 220 31.01 1.69 19.57
CA THR A 220 32.40 2.06 19.23
C THR A 220 33.04 2.89 20.34
N SER A 221 32.31 3.85 20.91
CA SER A 221 32.81 4.68 22.03
C SER A 221 33.14 3.82 23.24
N TYR A 222 32.28 2.86 23.59
CA TYR A 222 32.54 1.93 24.69
C TYR A 222 33.79 1.08 24.45
N LEU A 223 33.96 0.53 23.25
CA LEU A 223 35.12 -0.29 22.87
C LEU A 223 36.44 0.50 22.86
N VAL A 224 36.41 1.78 22.50
CA VAL A 224 37.61 2.64 22.50
C VAL A 224 38.00 3.03 23.93
N LEU A 225 37.01 3.28 24.81
CA LEU A 225 37.27 3.68 26.20
C LEU A 225 37.69 2.53 27.13
N HIS A 226 37.42 1.28 26.74
CA HIS A 226 37.76 0.06 27.51
C HIS A 226 38.86 -0.78 26.86
N LYS A 227 39.64 -0.18 25.96
CA LYS A 227 40.93 -0.70 25.48
C LYS A 227 42.06 0.01 26.21
#